data_AF-A0A538JLS2-F1
#
_entry.id   AF-A0A538JLS2-F1
#
_cell.length_a   1.000
_cell.length_b   1.000
_cell.length_c   1.000
_cell.angle_alpha   90.00
_cell.angle_beta   90.00
_cell.angle_gamma   90.00
#
_symmetry.space_group_name_H-M   'P 1'
#
loop_
_entity.id
_entity.type
_entity.pdbx_description
1 polymer ?
#
loop_
_entity_poly.entity_id
_entity_poly.type
_entity_poly.pdbx_seq_one_letter_code
_entity_poly.pdbx_strand_id
1 'polypeptide(L)'
;MRERWFGATGRRVPEIAVEGELDVGDALVLDDVSDARPLREAHEAGRPIVVRAASAEAVKAALAHPEVAAALVPPEQRDLLDLDLRELTYGP
;
A
#
# COMPACT_ATOMS: atom_id res chain seq x y z
N MET A 1 13.89 -0.73 -3.99
CA MET A 1 12.64 -0.15 -3.45
C MET A 1 11.88 0.50 -4.60
N ARG A 2 10.69 -0.01 -4.96
CA ARG A 2 9.88 0.59 -6.04
C ARG A 2 8.98 1.66 -5.44
N GLU A 3 8.65 2.65 -6.25
CA GLU A 3 7.85 3.80 -5.83
C GLU A 3 6.58 3.92 -6.68
N ARG A 4 5.47 4.27 -6.04
CA ARG A 4 4.15 4.46 -6.67
C ARG A 4 3.68 5.90 -6.48
N TRP A 5 2.76 6.33 -7.33
CA TRP A 5 2.12 7.64 -7.20
C TRP A 5 1.18 7.67 -6.00
N PHE A 6 1.28 8.72 -5.20
CA PHE A 6 0.43 8.90 -4.03
C PHE A 6 -0.87 9.60 -4.41
N GLY A 7 -1.78 8.85 -5.03
CA GLY A 7 -3.02 9.40 -5.61
C GLY A 7 -2.73 10.52 -6.59
N ALA A 8 -3.55 11.57 -6.57
CA ALA A 8 -3.40 12.75 -7.43
C ALA A 8 -2.48 13.85 -6.85
N THR A 9 -1.73 13.57 -5.77
CA THR A 9 -0.92 14.60 -5.06
C THR A 9 0.34 15.03 -5.82
N GLY A 10 0.73 14.31 -6.87
CA GLY A 10 2.00 14.55 -7.58
C GLY A 10 3.25 14.12 -6.81
N ARG A 11 3.09 13.42 -5.68
CA ARG A 11 4.18 12.85 -4.88
C ARG A 11 4.36 11.37 -5.21
N ARG A 12 5.61 10.90 -5.24
CA ARG A 12 5.94 9.47 -5.26
C ARG A 12 6.27 8.99 -3.85
N VAL A 13 5.80 7.81 -3.50
CA VAL A 13 6.02 7.17 -2.20
C VAL A 13 6.51 5.75 -2.40
N PRO A 14 7.24 5.17 -1.45
CA PRO A 14 7.57 3.75 -1.52
C PRO A 14 6.32 2.88 -1.48
N GLU A 15 6.37 1.73 -2.17
CA GLU A 15 5.23 0.80 -2.22
C GLU A 15 4.98 0.10 -0.88
N ILE A 16 6.00 -0.02 -0.01
CA ILE A 16 5.87 -0.48 1.37
C ILE A 16 6.51 0.58 2.26
N ALA A 17 5.83 0.98 3.33
CA ALA A 17 6.35 1.90 4.33
C ALA A 17 5.97 1.44 5.74
N VAL A 18 6.74 1.83 6.75
CA VAL A 18 6.38 1.58 8.15
C VAL A 18 5.29 2.57 8.56
N GLU A 19 4.30 2.08 9.31
CA GLU A 19 3.24 2.92 9.88
C GLU A 19 3.86 4.03 10.75
N GLY A 20 3.47 5.28 10.48
CA GLY A 20 4.02 6.46 11.15
C GLY A 20 5.29 7.04 10.51
N GLU A 21 5.96 6.34 9.58
CA GLU A 21 7.11 6.89 8.83
C GLU A 21 6.69 7.55 7.51
N LEU A 22 5.58 7.08 6.91
CA LEU A 22 4.97 7.74 5.76
C LEU A 22 3.94 8.77 6.23
N ASP A 23 4.12 10.02 5.81
CA ASP A 23 3.09 11.05 5.98
C ASP A 23 1.90 10.74 5.06
N VAL A 24 0.82 10.20 5.65
CA VAL A 24 -0.37 9.81 4.91
C VAL A 24 -1.35 10.96 4.66
N GLY A 25 -1.22 12.09 5.36
CA GLY A 25 -2.13 13.24 5.25
C GLY A 25 -3.62 12.81 5.24
N ASP A 26 -4.35 13.26 4.22
CA ASP A 26 -5.77 12.94 4.02
C ASP A 26 -6.01 11.62 3.27
N ALA A 27 -5.03 10.73 3.15
CA ALA A 27 -5.20 9.44 2.48
C ALA A 27 -6.32 8.60 3.10
N LEU A 28 -6.94 7.75 2.29
CA LEU A 28 -7.81 6.69 2.77
C LEU A 28 -6.92 5.59 3.34
N VAL A 29 -6.99 5.38 4.65
CA VAL A 29 -6.31 4.28 5.35
C VAL A 29 -7.32 3.14 5.52
N LEU A 30 -6.98 1.96 5.01
CA LEU A 30 -7.78 0.74 5.14
C LEU A 30 -6.99 -0.33 5.91
N ASP A 31 -7.71 -1.17 6.65
CA ASP A 31 -7.09 -2.31 7.34
C ASP A 31 -6.93 -3.54 6.42
N ASP A 32 -7.69 -3.62 5.33
CA ASP A 32 -7.57 -4.63 4.28
C ASP A 32 -8.17 -4.14 2.94
N VAL A 33 -8.13 -5.00 1.91
CA VAL A 33 -8.74 -4.75 0.58
C VAL A 33 -9.95 -5.64 0.29
N SER A 34 -10.62 -6.13 1.33
CA SER A 34 -11.77 -7.04 1.19
C SER A 34 -13.00 -6.36 0.57
N ASP A 35 -13.16 -5.05 0.78
CA ASP A 35 -14.20 -4.22 0.17
C ASP A 35 -13.60 -3.34 -0.93
N ALA A 36 -13.96 -3.60 -2.18
CA ALA A 36 -13.50 -2.82 -3.33
C ALA A 36 -14.21 -1.45 -3.47
N ARG A 37 -15.31 -1.19 -2.74
CA ARG A 37 -16.07 0.07 -2.90
C ARG A 37 -15.27 1.29 -2.41
N PRO A 38 -14.69 1.30 -1.20
CA PRO A 38 -13.89 2.44 -0.73
C PRO A 38 -12.66 2.69 -1.62
N LEU A 39 -12.06 1.63 -2.17
CA LEU A 39 -10.92 1.75 -3.08
C LEU A 39 -11.32 2.49 -4.35
N ARG A 40 -12.42 2.07 -4.99
CA ARG A 40 -12.91 2.72 -6.21
C ARG A 40 -13.29 4.18 -5.97
N GLU A 41 -14.04 4.46 -4.90
CA GLU A 41 -14.48 5.82 -4.57
C GLU A 41 -13.30 6.77 -4.32
N ALA A 42 -12.30 6.33 -3.55
CA ALA A 42 -11.10 7.13 -3.32
C ALA A 42 -10.29 7.33 -4.60
N HIS A 43 -10.17 6.30 -5.44
CA HIS A 43 -9.45 6.39 -6.71
C HIS A 43 -10.12 7.39 -7.67
N GLU A 44 -11.44 7.33 -7.82
CA GLU A 44 -12.22 8.27 -8.63
C GLU A 44 -12.12 9.71 -8.11
N ALA A 45 -12.02 9.89 -6.78
CA ALA A 45 -11.81 11.18 -6.15
C ALA A 45 -10.33 11.66 -6.20
N GLY A 46 -9.40 10.87 -6.74
CA GLY A 46 -7.96 11.17 -6.73
C GLY A 46 -7.31 11.14 -5.34
N ARG A 47 -8.03 10.63 -4.33
CA ARG A 47 -7.56 10.51 -2.96
C ARG A 47 -6.53 9.37 -2.87
N PRO A 48 -5.36 9.60 -2.25
CA PRO A 48 -4.38 8.52 -2.05
C PRO A 48 -4.98 7.41 -1.19
N ILE A 49 -4.62 6.16 -1.49
CA ILE A 49 -5.08 4.98 -0.75
C ILE A 49 -3.86 4.28 -0.17
N VAL A 50 -3.91 3.99 1.12
CA VAL A 50 -2.91 3.19 1.82
C VAL A 50 -3.60 2.08 2.60
N VAL A 51 -2.95 0.92 2.67
CA VAL A 51 -3.54 -0.27 3.30
C VAL A 51 -2.58 -0.80 4.34
N ARG A 52 -3.06 -1.03 5.56
CA ARG A 52 -2.27 -1.70 6.60
C ARG A 52 -2.08 -3.16 6.25
N ALA A 53 -0.88 -3.67 6.43
CA ALA A 53 -0.53 -5.03 6.11
C ALA A 53 0.49 -5.57 7.11
N ALA A 54 0.11 -6.62 7.85
CA ALA A 54 0.95 -7.25 8.86
C ALA A 54 1.59 -8.57 8.41
N SER A 55 1.48 -8.92 7.11
CA SER A 55 2.09 -10.12 6.54
C SER A 55 2.46 -9.93 5.07
N ALA A 56 3.30 -10.81 4.52
CA ALA A 56 3.67 -10.79 3.10
C ALA A 56 2.46 -10.97 2.18
N GLU A 57 1.51 -11.82 2.56
CA GLU A 57 0.26 -12.04 1.82
C GLU A 57 -0.63 -10.80 1.84
N ALA A 58 -0.73 -10.12 2.99
CA ALA A 58 -1.49 -8.88 3.11
C ALA A 58 -0.86 -7.75 2.29
N VAL A 59 0.49 -7.63 2.30
CA VAL A 59 1.22 -6.67 1.46
C VAL A 59 0.98 -6.98 -0.02
N LYS A 60 1.07 -8.25 -0.42
CA LYS A 60 0.79 -8.68 -1.79
C LYS A 60 -0.64 -8.37 -2.20
N ALA A 61 -1.62 -8.68 -1.35
CA ALA A 61 -3.02 -8.40 -1.60
C ALA A 61 -3.25 -6.89 -1.79
N ALA A 62 -2.71 -6.05 -0.91
CA ALA A 62 -2.78 -4.60 -1.03
C ALA A 62 -2.17 -4.10 -2.35
N LEU A 63 -0.96 -4.55 -2.69
CA LEU A 63 -0.23 -4.04 -3.86
C LEU A 63 -0.69 -4.62 -5.20
N ALA A 64 -1.50 -5.69 -5.18
CA ALA A 64 -2.21 -6.19 -6.36
C ALA A 64 -3.23 -5.18 -6.91
N HIS A 65 -3.70 -4.25 -6.07
CA HIS A 65 -4.56 -3.16 -6.49
C HIS A 65 -3.73 -2.01 -7.08
N PRO A 66 -3.93 -1.64 -8.37
CA PRO A 66 -3.19 -0.54 -8.98
C PRO A 66 -3.41 0.80 -8.27
N GLU A 67 -4.61 1.03 -7.73
CA GLU A 67 -5.03 2.22 -7.00
C GLU A 67 -4.38 2.41 -5.62
N VAL A 68 -3.84 1.35 -5.02
CA VAL A 68 -3.14 1.42 -3.73
C VAL A 68 -1.76 2.03 -3.93
N ALA A 69 -1.48 3.09 -3.19
CA ALA A 69 -0.22 3.82 -3.28
C ALA A 69 0.87 3.18 -2.41
N ALA A 70 0.53 2.72 -1.20
CA ALA A 70 1.47 2.08 -0.30
C ALA A 70 0.79 1.06 0.63
N ALA A 71 1.52 -0.01 0.97
CA ALA A 71 1.22 -0.88 2.08
C ALA A 71 1.95 -0.37 3.34
N LEU A 72 1.21 -0.19 4.44
CA LEU A 72 1.73 0.23 5.73
C LEU A 72 1.97 -0.99 6.60
N VAL A 73 3.24 -1.29 6.90
CA VAL A 73 3.62 -2.38 7.79
C VAL A 73 3.79 -1.85 9.21
N PRO A 74 3.37 -2.60 10.25
CA PRO A 74 3.64 -2.20 11.62
C PRO A 74 5.15 -2.13 11.88
N PRO A 75 5.62 -1.27 12.81
CA PRO A 75 7.03 -1.19 13.17
C PRO A 75 7.65 -2.54 13.57
N GLU A 76 6.86 -3.43 14.16
CA GLU A 76 7.26 -4.77 14.57
C GLU A 76 7.51 -5.72 13.39
N GLN A 77 7.01 -5.40 12.19
CA GLN A 77 7.22 -6.16 10.96
C GLN A 77 8.00 -5.35 9.91
N ARG A 78 8.96 -4.51 10.36
CA ARG A 78 9.83 -3.73 9.47
C ARG A 78 10.55 -4.59 8.42
N ASP A 79 10.85 -5.84 8.73
CA ASP A 79 11.49 -6.79 7.81
C ASP A 79 10.68 -7.02 6.52
N LEU A 80 9.36 -6.72 6.53
CA LEU A 80 8.52 -6.77 5.34
C LEU A 80 8.87 -5.70 4.28
N LEU A 81 9.66 -4.68 4.62
CA LEU A 81 10.16 -3.70 3.64
C LEU A 81 11.05 -4.32 2.57
N ASP A 82 11.72 -5.43 2.91
CA ASP A 82 12.67 -6.13 2.04
C ASP A 82 12.01 -7.24 1.20
N LEU A 83 10.68 -7.37 1.24
CA LEU A 83 9.96 -8.36 0.44
C LEU A 83 10.26 -8.18 -1.05
N ASP A 84 10.77 -9.24 -1.70
CA ASP A 84 10.79 -9.30 -3.16
C ASP A 84 9.39 -9.63 -3.68
N LEU A 85 8.62 -8.57 -3.93
CA LEU A 85 7.27 -8.67 -4.47
C LEU A 85 7.21 -9.37 -5.84
N ARG A 86 8.33 -9.42 -6.59
CA ARG A 86 8.38 -10.14 -7.86
C ARG A 86 8.35 -11.65 -7.62
N GLU A 87 9.11 -12.14 -6.64
CA GLU A 87 9.11 -13.56 -6.27
C GLU A 87 7.73 -13.99 -5.75
N LEU A 88 7.09 -13.15 -4.95
CA LEU A 88 5.74 -13.39 -4.43
C LEU A 88 4.66 -13.43 -5.52
N THR A 89 4.82 -12.69 -6.62
CA THR A 89 3.81 -12.61 -7.69
C THR A 89 3.88 -13.80 -8.64
N TYR A 90 5.08 -14.35 -8.87
CA TYR A 90 5.29 -15.43 -9.83
C TYR A 90 5.37 -16.84 -9.22
N GLY A 91 5.65 -16.98 -7.92
CA GLY A 91 5.83 -18.30 -7.29
C GLY A 91 7.02 -19.09 -7.88
N PRO A 92 7.49 -20.16 -7.22
CA PRO A 92 8.49 -21.06 -7.78
C PRO A 92 7.96 -21.89 -8.97
#